data_AF-A0A954SIT5-F1
#
_entry.id   AF-A0A954SIT5-F1
#
_cell.length_a   1.000
_cell.length_b   1.000
_cell.length_c   1.000
_cell.angle_alpha   90.00
_cell.angle_beta   90.00
_cell.angle_gamma   90.00
#
_symmetry.space_group_name_H-M   'P 1'
#
loop_
_entity.id
_entity.type
_entity.pdbx_description
1 polymer ?
#
loop_
_entity_poly.entity_id
_entity_poly.type
_entity_poly.pdbx_seq_one_letter_code
_entity_poly.pdbx_strand_id
1 'polypeptide(L)'
;MACEDFIILIPCHSLEDFPTDLGDLESASLLNAFGAAWHPQLIAAAKVIPRWHRADAPPEMVRGKLIVVPEASRSQIPEDWPEQATADGAAIVFAGEDRPELIQKLLAEVGGEQADLDSELVADSIALGTCHLLSELLMRAMRQYSILDEGRLQREAVAAAAAILANDAEAARTRLRNCFDVLTESRERFYPTECYLVDLCLVVPEFADEKLVRMLHALKPTNLMLQACDLEEIAREKPEILREVKEAWERNTASLIGGEFREAPTACRSLTHLLTEFECGREVFRKYLGKNPEIWGRRKFGLLPQLPQLLKHFGYLGALHLAMDDGLYPDEEFSKIRWSGAGGAY
;
A
#
# COMPACT_ATOMS: atom_id res chain seq x y z
N MET A 1 -0.77 -31.18 -3.53
CA MET A 1 -0.95 -31.78 -2.19
C MET A 1 -2.38 -31.54 -1.70
N ALA A 2 -2.96 -32.38 -0.84
CA ALA A 2 -4.18 -31.98 -0.10
C ALA A 2 -3.75 -30.99 1.00
N CYS A 3 -3.90 -29.70 0.73
CA CYS A 3 -3.56 -28.64 1.69
C CYS A 3 -4.63 -28.58 2.78
N GLU A 4 -4.23 -28.75 4.03
CA GLU A 4 -5.12 -28.67 5.20
C GLU A 4 -5.01 -27.33 5.93
N ASP A 5 -3.85 -26.67 5.82
CA ASP A 5 -3.56 -25.42 6.52
C ASP A 5 -2.52 -24.59 5.75
N PHE A 6 -2.61 -23.28 5.88
CA PHE A 6 -1.67 -22.33 5.28
C PHE A 6 -1.01 -21.50 6.39
N ILE A 7 0.31 -21.58 6.50
CA ILE A 7 1.07 -20.93 7.57
C ILE A 7 2.08 -19.94 6.99
N ILE A 8 2.12 -18.73 7.55
CA ILE A 8 3.13 -17.72 7.29
C ILE A 8 4.08 -17.68 8.48
N LEU A 9 5.38 -17.86 8.27
CA LEU A 9 6.34 -17.63 9.34
C LEU A 9 6.56 -16.12 9.53
N ILE A 10 6.53 -15.66 10.78
CA ILE A 10 6.77 -14.26 11.12
C ILE A 10 8.11 -14.09 11.86
N PRO A 11 8.83 -12.98 11.63
CA PRO A 11 10.14 -12.71 12.22
C PRO A 11 10.05 -12.13 13.65
N CYS A 12 8.96 -12.39 14.37
CA CYS A 12 8.69 -11.84 15.69
C CYS A 12 7.91 -12.84 16.56
N HIS A 13 7.88 -12.61 17.88
CA HIS A 13 7.20 -13.49 18.83
C HIS A 13 5.68 -13.41 18.74
N SER A 14 5.17 -12.24 18.35
CA SER A 14 3.77 -11.99 18.09
C SER A 14 3.64 -10.82 17.13
N LEU A 15 2.44 -10.58 16.60
CA LEU A 15 2.14 -9.40 15.79
C LEU A 15 2.22 -8.07 16.59
N GLU A 16 2.42 -8.08 17.91
CA GLU A 16 2.69 -6.85 18.67
C GLU A 16 4.07 -6.27 18.34
N ASP A 17 5.05 -7.15 18.09
CA ASP A 17 6.43 -6.80 17.76
C ASP A 17 6.66 -6.93 16.25
N PHE A 18 5.62 -6.73 15.44
CA PHE A 18 5.74 -6.81 13.98
C PHE A 18 6.72 -5.74 13.49
N PRO A 19 7.71 -6.11 12.67
CA PRO A 19 8.81 -5.20 12.36
C PRO A 19 8.33 -4.04 11.48
N THR A 20 8.73 -2.82 11.86
CA THR A 20 8.42 -1.58 11.13
C THR A 20 9.59 -1.02 10.35
N ASP A 21 10.82 -1.43 10.70
CA ASP A 21 12.07 -1.02 10.04
C ASP A 21 12.74 -2.25 9.41
N LEU A 22 12.35 -2.56 8.18
CA LEU A 22 12.95 -3.62 7.37
C LEU A 22 13.48 -3.03 6.06
N GLY A 23 14.48 -3.69 5.46
CA GLY A 23 14.93 -3.39 4.11
C GLY A 23 13.85 -3.67 3.06
N ASP A 24 14.05 -3.21 1.84
CA ASP A 24 13.05 -3.31 0.75
C ASP A 24 12.65 -4.78 0.48
N LEU A 25 13.63 -5.68 0.36
CA LEU A 25 13.40 -7.10 0.08
C LEU A 25 12.68 -7.79 1.25
N GLU A 26 13.13 -7.56 2.47
CA GLU A 26 12.54 -8.12 3.68
C GLU A 26 11.09 -7.66 3.85
N SER A 27 10.84 -6.36 3.69
CA SER A 27 9.51 -5.75 3.73
C SER A 27 8.59 -6.33 2.67
N ALA A 28 9.04 -6.35 1.41
CA ALA A 28 8.27 -6.84 0.28
C ALA A 28 7.92 -8.32 0.46
N SER A 29 8.89 -9.15 0.84
CA SER A 29 8.67 -10.59 1.05
C SER A 29 7.66 -10.89 2.15
N LEU A 30 7.70 -10.14 3.26
CA LEU A 30 6.82 -10.32 4.40
C LEU A 30 5.37 -9.92 4.05
N LEU A 31 5.18 -8.74 3.46
CA LEU A 31 3.85 -8.28 3.05
C LEU A 31 3.26 -9.14 1.93
N ASN A 32 4.10 -9.59 0.99
CA ASN A 32 3.68 -10.51 -0.07
C ASN A 32 3.24 -11.86 0.49
N ALA A 33 3.89 -12.39 1.53
CA ALA A 33 3.46 -13.63 2.17
C ALA A 33 2.04 -13.51 2.75
N PHE A 34 1.71 -12.41 3.43
CA PHE A 34 0.36 -12.17 3.94
C PHE A 34 -0.67 -11.94 2.83
N GLY A 35 -0.35 -11.19 1.79
CA GLY A 35 -1.28 -10.97 0.68
C GLY A 35 -1.51 -12.22 -0.17
N ALA A 36 -0.44 -12.87 -0.60
CA ALA A 36 -0.50 -14.03 -1.50
C ALA A 36 -1.21 -15.23 -0.88
N ALA A 37 -1.10 -15.41 0.44
CA ALA A 37 -1.81 -16.46 1.18
C ALA A 37 -3.34 -16.42 1.01
N TRP A 38 -3.89 -15.25 0.72
CA TRP A 38 -5.32 -15.03 0.52
C TRP A 38 -5.76 -15.19 -0.94
N HIS A 39 -4.92 -15.76 -1.80
CA HIS A 39 -5.32 -16.10 -3.16
C HIS A 39 -6.52 -17.08 -3.16
N PRO A 40 -7.57 -16.86 -3.98
CA PRO A 40 -8.80 -17.66 -3.93
C PRO A 40 -8.57 -19.17 -4.06
N GLN A 41 -7.66 -19.60 -4.95
CA GLN A 41 -7.36 -21.03 -5.10
C GLN A 41 -6.69 -21.65 -3.87
N LEU A 42 -5.88 -20.90 -3.13
CA LEU A 42 -5.25 -21.39 -1.90
C LEU A 42 -6.28 -21.54 -0.79
N ILE A 43 -7.16 -20.55 -0.62
CA ILE A 43 -8.26 -20.58 0.34
C ILE A 43 -9.25 -21.71 0.02
N ALA A 44 -9.58 -21.91 -1.26
CA ALA A 44 -10.47 -22.99 -1.69
C ALA A 44 -9.86 -24.37 -1.46
N ALA A 45 -8.55 -24.51 -1.65
CA ALA A 45 -7.82 -25.75 -1.39
C ALA A 45 -7.78 -26.09 0.10
N ALA A 46 -7.41 -25.13 0.95
CA ALA A 46 -7.25 -25.33 2.39
C ALA A 46 -8.58 -25.33 3.16
N LYS A 47 -9.61 -24.64 2.65
CA LYS A 47 -10.91 -24.40 3.31
C LYS A 47 -10.79 -23.73 4.69
N VAL A 48 -9.67 -23.07 4.93
CA VAL A 48 -9.36 -22.29 6.12
C VAL A 48 -8.67 -21.00 5.69
N ILE A 49 -8.73 -19.98 6.54
CA ILE A 49 -7.96 -18.74 6.32
C ILE A 49 -6.50 -18.93 6.78
N PRO A 50 -5.53 -18.20 6.20
CA PRO A 50 -4.13 -18.31 6.55
C PRO A 50 -3.86 -17.94 8.01
N ARG A 51 -2.91 -18.62 8.61
CA ARG A 51 -2.42 -18.35 9.97
C ARG A 51 -0.95 -17.98 9.94
N TRP A 52 -0.46 -17.45 11.04
CA TRP A 52 0.96 -17.19 11.22
C TRP A 52 1.53 -18.04 12.36
N HIS A 53 2.83 -18.31 12.28
CA HIS A 53 3.59 -18.96 13.34
C HIS A 53 4.96 -18.29 13.48
N ARG A 54 5.54 -18.36 14.67
CA ARG A 54 6.87 -17.80 14.90
C ARG A 54 7.92 -18.57 14.10
N ALA A 55 8.87 -17.85 13.51
CA ALA A 55 9.97 -18.45 12.76
C ALA A 55 11.00 -19.14 13.69
N ASP A 56 11.22 -18.58 14.89
CA ASP A 56 12.17 -19.11 15.89
C ASP A 56 11.71 -20.39 16.61
N ALA A 57 10.41 -20.67 16.54
CA ALA A 57 9.79 -21.88 17.05
C ALA A 57 8.76 -22.35 16.03
N PRO A 58 9.19 -22.91 14.89
CA PRO A 58 8.28 -23.31 13.83
C PRO A 58 7.40 -24.50 14.27
N PRO A 59 6.25 -24.74 13.61
CA PRO A 59 5.33 -25.81 14.01
C PRO A 59 5.97 -27.19 13.87
N GLU A 60 5.73 -28.07 14.85
CA GLU A 60 6.18 -29.48 14.81
C GLU A 60 5.30 -30.34 13.88
N MET A 61 3.98 -30.12 13.92
CA MET A 61 3.04 -30.83 13.05
C MET A 61 2.91 -30.08 11.72
N VAL A 62 3.49 -30.62 10.66
CA VAL A 62 3.64 -29.93 9.37
C VAL A 62 3.05 -30.69 8.18
N ARG A 63 2.68 -31.96 8.34
CA ARG A 63 2.06 -32.77 7.29
C ARG A 63 0.82 -32.08 6.74
N GLY A 64 0.73 -31.97 5.41
CA GLY A 64 -0.42 -31.38 4.72
C GLY A 64 -0.48 -29.86 4.80
N LYS A 65 0.54 -29.20 5.35
CA LYS A 65 0.58 -27.74 5.47
C LYS A 65 1.43 -27.11 4.36
N LEU A 66 0.94 -25.99 3.84
CA LEU A 66 1.72 -25.10 2.99
C LEU A 66 2.28 -23.97 3.85
N ILE A 67 3.60 -23.87 3.93
CA ILE A 67 4.31 -22.93 4.80
C ILE A 67 5.10 -21.93 3.96
N VAL A 68 4.85 -20.64 4.17
CA VAL A 68 5.56 -19.55 3.51
C VAL A 68 6.58 -18.95 4.46
N VAL A 69 7.81 -18.80 3.97
CA VAL A 69 8.93 -18.24 4.73
C VAL A 69 9.39 -16.93 4.07
N PRO A 70 9.01 -15.77 4.64
CA PRO A 70 9.54 -14.46 4.24
C PRO A 70 11.05 -14.36 4.42
N GLU A 71 11.71 -13.49 3.64
CA GLU A 71 13.15 -13.21 3.77
C GLU A 71 13.50 -12.80 5.20
N ALA A 72 12.70 -11.92 5.80
CA ALA A 72 12.88 -11.45 7.18
C ALA A 72 12.89 -12.57 8.23
N SER A 73 12.29 -13.73 7.93
CA SER A 73 12.17 -14.86 8.85
C SER A 73 13.25 -15.92 8.67
N ARG A 74 14.03 -15.89 7.57
CA ARG A 74 14.96 -16.97 7.21
C ARG A 74 16.12 -17.14 8.18
N SER A 75 16.59 -16.07 8.81
CA SER A 75 17.68 -16.17 9.78
C SER A 75 17.24 -16.72 11.14
N GLN A 76 15.93 -16.83 11.39
CA GLN A 76 15.38 -17.26 12.66
C GLN A 76 14.96 -18.74 12.67
N ILE A 77 14.76 -19.34 11.49
CA ILE A 77 14.40 -20.76 11.41
C ILE A 77 15.60 -21.65 11.75
N PRO A 78 15.41 -22.79 12.45
CA PRO A 78 16.47 -23.78 12.64
C PRO A 78 16.95 -24.34 11.29
N GLU A 79 18.28 -24.48 11.12
CA GLU A 79 18.91 -24.85 9.83
C GLU A 79 18.33 -26.15 9.22
N ASP A 80 18.12 -27.19 10.03
CA ASP A 80 17.64 -28.50 9.54
C ASP A 80 16.12 -28.57 9.38
N TRP A 81 15.37 -27.58 9.89
CA TRP A 81 13.91 -27.67 9.97
C TRP A 81 13.22 -27.72 8.59
N PRO A 82 13.62 -26.95 7.55
CA PRO A 82 12.95 -27.00 6.25
C PRO A 82 13.02 -28.37 5.58
N GLU A 83 14.18 -29.02 5.65
CA GLU A 83 14.38 -30.36 5.08
C GLU A 83 13.55 -31.41 5.82
N GLN A 84 13.56 -31.36 7.16
CA GLN A 84 12.74 -32.24 8.00
C GLN A 84 11.25 -32.04 7.74
N ALA A 85 10.78 -30.80 7.70
CA ALA A 85 9.37 -30.51 7.50
C ALA A 85 8.88 -30.92 6.11
N THR A 86 9.73 -30.80 5.09
CA THR A 86 9.43 -31.31 3.74
C THR A 86 9.39 -32.84 3.71
N ALA A 87 10.31 -33.52 4.40
CA ALA A 87 10.30 -34.98 4.55
C ALA A 87 9.04 -35.47 5.29
N ASP A 88 8.53 -34.68 6.24
CA ASP A 88 7.31 -34.96 6.99
C ASP A 88 6.01 -34.60 6.23
N GLY A 89 6.13 -34.07 5.01
CA GLY A 89 5.03 -33.83 4.08
C GLY A 89 4.45 -32.42 4.13
N ALA A 90 5.23 -31.43 4.55
CA ALA A 90 4.94 -30.02 4.33
C ALA A 90 5.40 -29.55 2.95
N ALA A 91 4.75 -28.53 2.42
CA ALA A 91 5.25 -27.77 1.29
C ALA A 91 5.83 -26.45 1.81
N ILE A 92 7.10 -26.16 1.53
CA ILE A 92 7.76 -24.95 2.01
C ILE A 92 8.10 -24.05 0.83
N VAL A 93 7.64 -22.80 0.87
CA VAL A 93 7.88 -21.81 -0.17
C VAL A 93 8.55 -20.58 0.43
N PHE A 94 9.75 -20.26 -0.05
CA PHE A 94 10.44 -19.04 0.34
C PHE A 94 9.92 -17.85 -0.47
N ALA A 95 9.42 -16.83 0.23
CA ALA A 95 8.94 -15.61 -0.40
C ALA A 95 10.10 -14.66 -0.74
N GLY A 96 9.92 -13.94 -1.85
CA GLY A 96 10.80 -12.86 -2.31
C GLY A 96 10.01 -11.58 -2.61
N GLU A 97 10.62 -10.66 -3.33
CA GLU A 97 10.01 -9.35 -3.66
C GLU A 97 8.89 -9.42 -4.71
N ASP A 98 8.92 -10.41 -5.62
CA ASP A 98 7.94 -10.56 -6.70
C ASP A 98 6.72 -11.38 -6.22
N ARG A 99 5.57 -10.70 -6.09
CA ARG A 99 4.31 -11.32 -5.66
C ARG A 99 3.75 -12.30 -6.71
N PRO A 100 3.63 -11.94 -8.01
CA PRO A 100 3.29 -12.90 -9.05
C PRO A 100 4.11 -14.19 -9.01
N GLU A 101 5.43 -14.09 -8.84
CA GLU A 101 6.31 -15.27 -8.74
C GLU A 101 5.99 -16.11 -7.49
N LEU A 102 5.77 -15.46 -6.34
CA LEU A 102 5.35 -16.15 -5.12
C LEU A 102 4.01 -16.87 -5.30
N ILE A 103 3.01 -16.21 -5.86
CA ILE A 103 1.69 -16.81 -6.11
C ILE A 103 1.85 -18.04 -7.01
N GLN A 104 2.63 -17.95 -8.08
CA GLN A 104 2.86 -19.08 -8.97
C GLN A 104 3.47 -20.28 -8.23
N LYS A 105 4.47 -20.05 -7.37
CA LYS A 105 5.06 -21.11 -6.53
C LYS A 105 4.04 -21.74 -5.59
N LEU A 106 3.21 -20.94 -4.93
CA LEU A 106 2.18 -21.43 -4.01
C LEU A 106 1.09 -22.25 -4.71
N LEU A 107 0.66 -21.80 -5.90
CA LEU A 107 -0.36 -22.50 -6.68
C LEU A 107 0.14 -23.86 -7.18
N ALA A 108 1.43 -23.97 -7.53
CA ALA A 108 2.04 -25.23 -7.94
C ALA A 108 1.93 -26.30 -6.82
N GLU A 109 2.10 -25.92 -5.56
CA GLU A 109 2.05 -26.86 -4.42
C GLU A 109 0.65 -27.43 -4.15
N VAL A 110 -0.38 -26.62 -4.35
CA VAL A 110 -1.78 -27.05 -4.19
C VAL A 110 -2.35 -27.72 -5.44
N GLY A 111 -1.58 -27.82 -6.51
CA GLY A 111 -2.06 -28.33 -7.81
C GLY A 111 -3.06 -27.39 -8.48
N GLY A 112 -3.02 -26.10 -8.13
CA GLY A 112 -3.80 -25.07 -8.80
C GLY A 112 -3.16 -24.73 -10.13
N GLU A 113 -3.91 -24.88 -11.23
CA GLU A 113 -3.51 -24.30 -12.52
C GLU A 113 -3.76 -22.79 -12.51
N GLN A 114 -3.10 -22.03 -13.39
CA GLN A 114 -3.52 -20.67 -13.71
C GLN A 114 -4.89 -20.73 -14.39
N ALA A 115 -5.95 -20.75 -13.57
CA ALA A 115 -7.31 -20.64 -14.02
C ALA A 115 -7.54 -19.20 -14.53
N ASP A 116 -8.33 -19.07 -15.59
CA ASP A 116 -8.79 -17.78 -16.10
C ASP A 116 -9.85 -17.22 -15.12
N LEU A 117 -9.37 -16.70 -14.00
CA LEU A 117 -10.17 -16.08 -12.95
C LEU A 117 -10.26 -14.58 -13.19
N ASP A 118 -11.36 -13.97 -12.75
CA ASP A 118 -11.51 -12.51 -12.76
C ASP A 118 -10.40 -11.85 -11.92
N SER A 119 -9.52 -11.13 -12.61
CA SER A 119 -8.36 -10.46 -12.01
C SER A 119 -8.73 -9.44 -10.93
N GLU A 120 -9.91 -8.80 -11.01
CA GLU A 120 -10.36 -7.86 -9.98
C GLU A 120 -10.73 -8.59 -8.70
N LEU A 121 -11.46 -9.72 -8.81
CA LEU A 121 -11.87 -10.49 -7.65
C LEU A 121 -10.69 -11.19 -6.97
N VAL A 122 -9.71 -11.64 -7.77
CA VAL A 122 -8.44 -12.16 -7.24
C VAL A 122 -7.70 -11.04 -6.49
N ALA A 123 -7.63 -9.84 -7.05
CA ALA A 123 -7.01 -8.69 -6.41
C ALA A 123 -7.72 -8.30 -5.10
N ASP A 124 -9.06 -8.30 -5.07
CA ASP A 124 -9.85 -8.02 -3.86
C ASP A 124 -9.61 -9.08 -2.77
N SER A 125 -9.47 -10.36 -3.14
CA SER A 125 -9.14 -11.44 -2.19
C SER A 125 -7.73 -11.27 -1.59
N ILE A 126 -6.74 -10.89 -2.41
CA ILE A 126 -5.38 -10.59 -1.94
C ILE A 126 -5.38 -9.34 -1.05
N ALA A 127 -6.17 -8.31 -1.41
CA ALA A 127 -6.33 -7.09 -0.63
C ALA A 127 -6.97 -7.40 0.73
N LEU A 128 -7.93 -8.32 0.80
CA LEU A 128 -8.53 -8.78 2.05
C LEU A 128 -7.47 -9.33 3.01
N GLY A 129 -6.49 -10.08 2.52
CA GLY A 129 -5.36 -10.56 3.34
C GLY A 129 -4.50 -9.46 3.91
N THR A 130 -4.22 -8.42 3.11
CA THR A 130 -3.50 -7.23 3.57
C THR A 130 -4.31 -6.46 4.61
N CYS A 131 -5.61 -6.24 4.37
CA CYS A 131 -6.50 -5.58 5.31
C CYS A 131 -6.64 -6.36 6.62
N HIS A 132 -6.72 -7.69 6.56
CA HIS A 132 -6.73 -8.55 7.74
C HIS A 132 -5.47 -8.36 8.59
N LEU A 133 -4.28 -8.38 7.98
CA LEU A 133 -3.02 -8.09 8.69
C LEU A 133 -3.06 -6.70 9.34
N LEU A 134 -3.43 -5.66 8.60
CA LEU A 134 -3.47 -4.30 9.12
C LEU A 134 -4.48 -4.15 10.27
N SER A 135 -5.64 -4.81 10.20
CA SER A 135 -6.62 -4.87 11.30
C SER A 135 -6.05 -5.56 12.53
N GLU A 136 -5.35 -6.68 12.35
CA GLU A 136 -4.69 -7.41 13.44
C GLU A 136 -3.58 -6.59 14.11
N LEU A 137 -2.78 -5.86 13.33
CA LEU A 137 -1.75 -4.96 13.84
C LEU A 137 -2.36 -3.77 14.59
N LEU A 138 -3.37 -3.12 14.01
CA LEU A 138 -4.05 -1.99 14.64
C LEU A 138 -4.74 -2.40 15.95
N MET A 139 -5.41 -3.55 15.96
CA MET A 139 -6.08 -4.07 17.16
C MET A 139 -5.08 -4.24 18.32
N ARG A 140 -3.89 -4.79 18.03
CA ARG A 140 -2.79 -4.95 19.01
C ARG A 140 -2.16 -3.63 19.44
N ALA A 141 -1.93 -2.70 18.51
CA ALA A 141 -1.45 -1.36 18.82
C ALA A 141 -2.42 -0.62 19.78
N MET A 142 -3.73 -0.87 19.63
CA MET A 142 -4.78 -0.37 20.51
C MET A 142 -4.97 -1.18 21.80
N ARG A 143 -4.17 -2.23 22.04
CA ARG A 143 -4.22 -3.16 23.19
C ARG A 143 -5.59 -3.81 23.39
N GLN A 144 -6.30 -4.02 22.29
CA GLN A 144 -7.53 -4.79 22.26
C GLN A 144 -7.21 -6.19 21.79
N TYR A 145 -7.83 -7.21 22.40
CA TYR A 145 -7.60 -8.59 22.03
C TYR A 145 -8.95 -9.25 21.73
N SER A 146 -9.00 -10.06 20.67
CA SER A 146 -10.11 -10.96 20.35
C SER A 146 -11.45 -10.29 20.01
N ILE A 147 -11.43 -9.21 19.22
CA ILE A 147 -12.66 -8.53 18.75
C ILE A 147 -13.16 -9.12 17.41
N LEU A 148 -12.25 -9.69 16.62
CA LEU A 148 -12.55 -10.22 15.30
C LEU A 148 -13.32 -11.56 15.37
N ASP A 149 -14.45 -11.65 14.66
CA ASP A 149 -15.16 -12.92 14.45
C ASP A 149 -14.47 -13.73 13.34
N GLU A 150 -13.36 -14.39 13.70
CA GLU A 150 -12.58 -15.24 12.79
C GLU A 150 -13.43 -16.35 12.16
N GLY A 151 -14.42 -16.86 12.89
CA GLY A 151 -15.33 -17.89 12.39
C GLY A 151 -16.21 -17.39 11.24
N ARG A 152 -16.79 -16.19 11.36
CA ARG A 152 -17.54 -15.54 10.28
C ARG A 152 -16.62 -15.17 9.13
N LEU A 153 -15.45 -14.59 9.41
CA LEU A 153 -14.48 -14.23 8.37
C LEU A 153 -14.08 -15.45 7.55
N GLN A 154 -13.74 -16.57 8.19
CA GLN A 154 -13.35 -17.79 7.49
C GLN A 154 -14.49 -18.35 6.63
N ARG A 155 -15.72 -18.42 7.16
CA ARG A 155 -16.86 -18.91 6.38
C ARG A 155 -17.11 -18.07 5.13
N GLU A 156 -17.08 -16.75 5.26
CA GLU A 156 -17.30 -15.85 4.13
C GLU A 156 -16.12 -15.88 3.13
N ALA A 157 -14.88 -15.92 3.60
CA ALA A 157 -13.69 -15.98 2.74
C ALA A 157 -13.63 -17.30 1.94
N VAL A 158 -13.93 -18.44 2.57
CA VAL A 158 -14.00 -19.73 1.88
C VAL A 158 -15.15 -19.76 0.87
N ALA A 159 -16.30 -19.18 1.21
CA ALA A 159 -17.42 -19.05 0.28
C ALA A 159 -17.10 -18.11 -0.89
N ALA A 160 -16.39 -17.00 -0.64
CA ALA A 160 -15.91 -16.08 -1.68
C ALA A 160 -14.96 -16.80 -2.64
N ALA A 161 -13.96 -17.49 -2.10
CA ALA A 161 -13.02 -18.28 -2.88
C ALA A 161 -13.73 -19.31 -3.77
N ALA A 162 -14.68 -20.07 -3.20
CA ALA A 162 -15.47 -21.03 -3.96
C ALA A 162 -16.30 -20.37 -5.09
N ALA A 163 -16.90 -19.20 -4.83
CA ALA A 163 -17.65 -18.45 -5.84
C ALA A 163 -16.76 -17.91 -6.96
N ILE A 164 -15.56 -17.40 -6.64
CA ILE A 164 -14.57 -16.96 -7.63
C ILE A 164 -14.17 -18.13 -8.52
N LEU A 165 -13.85 -19.29 -7.95
CA LEU A 165 -13.49 -20.49 -8.71
C LEU A 165 -14.65 -21.03 -9.56
N ALA A 166 -15.90 -20.78 -9.14
CA ALA A 166 -17.09 -21.13 -9.90
C ALA A 166 -17.46 -20.09 -10.98
N ASN A 167 -16.67 -19.01 -11.13
CA ASN A 167 -16.98 -17.86 -12.00
C ASN A 167 -18.34 -17.20 -11.71
N ASP A 168 -18.79 -17.27 -10.45
CA ASP A 168 -19.99 -16.57 -9.98
C ASP A 168 -19.60 -15.21 -9.38
N ALA A 169 -19.48 -14.20 -10.26
CA ALA A 169 -19.00 -12.88 -9.88
C ALA A 169 -19.93 -12.16 -8.89
N GLU A 170 -21.25 -12.37 -8.97
CA GLU A 170 -22.22 -11.72 -8.08
C GLU A 170 -22.12 -12.29 -6.66
N ALA A 171 -22.07 -13.62 -6.54
CA ALA A 171 -21.86 -14.26 -5.25
C ALA A 171 -20.48 -13.92 -4.68
N ALA A 172 -19.43 -13.94 -5.50
CA ALA A 172 -18.07 -13.60 -5.08
C ALA A 172 -17.99 -12.17 -4.50
N ARG A 173 -18.52 -11.16 -5.21
CA ARG A 173 -18.54 -9.76 -4.73
C ARG A 173 -19.34 -9.62 -3.43
N THR A 174 -20.45 -10.33 -3.31
CA THR A 174 -21.26 -10.32 -2.07
C THR A 174 -20.49 -10.92 -0.89
N ARG A 175 -19.84 -12.07 -1.08
CA ARG A 175 -19.07 -12.74 -0.04
C ARG A 175 -17.81 -11.97 0.37
N LEU A 176 -17.10 -11.38 -0.60
CA LEU A 176 -15.96 -10.50 -0.33
C LEU A 176 -16.40 -9.26 0.45
N ARG A 177 -17.52 -8.63 0.06
CA ARG A 177 -18.09 -7.50 0.82
C ARG A 177 -18.35 -7.88 2.27
N ASN A 178 -18.99 -9.03 2.51
CA ASN A 178 -19.23 -9.52 3.87
C ASN A 178 -17.93 -9.72 4.66
N CYS A 179 -16.82 -10.12 4.02
CA CYS A 179 -15.52 -10.22 4.68
C CYS A 179 -15.01 -8.84 5.12
N PHE A 180 -15.09 -7.84 4.24
CA PHE A 180 -14.72 -6.46 4.57
C PHE A 180 -15.64 -5.84 5.64
N ASP A 181 -16.92 -6.21 5.65
CA ASP A 181 -17.86 -5.79 6.70
C ASP A 181 -17.43 -6.36 8.06
N VAL A 182 -16.98 -7.62 8.13
CA VAL A 182 -16.45 -8.21 9.38
C VAL A 182 -15.23 -7.44 9.89
N LEU A 183 -14.28 -7.09 9.00
CA LEU A 183 -13.12 -6.28 9.38
C LEU A 183 -13.51 -4.87 9.83
N THR A 184 -14.49 -4.26 9.16
CA THR A 184 -14.99 -2.91 9.47
C THR A 184 -15.73 -2.89 10.81
N GLU A 185 -16.66 -3.82 11.02
CA GLU A 185 -17.38 -4.00 12.29
C GLU A 185 -16.41 -4.23 13.46
N SER A 186 -15.33 -4.98 13.24
CA SER A 186 -14.28 -5.18 14.24
C SER A 186 -13.55 -3.88 14.56
N ARG A 187 -13.05 -3.18 13.52
CA ARG A 187 -12.32 -1.91 13.66
C ARG A 187 -13.14 -0.86 14.40
N GLU A 188 -14.40 -0.68 14.03
CA GLU A 188 -15.26 0.36 14.61
C GLU A 188 -15.52 0.19 16.11
N ARG A 189 -15.39 -1.03 16.64
CA ARG A 189 -15.53 -1.28 18.09
C ARG A 189 -14.40 -0.68 18.92
N PHE A 190 -13.21 -0.53 18.35
CA PHE A 190 -12.04 -0.02 19.08
C PHE A 190 -11.39 1.22 18.47
N TYR A 191 -11.66 1.51 17.20
CA TYR A 191 -11.14 2.66 16.47
C TYR A 191 -12.16 3.12 15.39
N PRO A 192 -13.20 3.88 15.78
CA PRO A 192 -14.25 4.34 14.88
C PRO A 192 -13.86 5.59 14.07
N THR A 193 -12.59 6.01 14.09
CA THR A 193 -12.13 7.19 13.35
C THR A 193 -12.03 6.88 11.86
N GLU A 194 -12.35 7.87 11.02
CA GLU A 194 -12.19 7.78 9.57
C GLU A 194 -10.71 7.63 9.20
N CYS A 195 -10.40 6.59 8.41
CA CYS A 195 -9.10 6.40 7.80
C CYS A 195 -9.17 6.79 6.32
N TYR A 196 -8.20 7.56 5.85
CA TYR A 196 -8.07 7.96 4.46
C TYR A 196 -6.84 7.30 3.87
N LEU A 197 -6.99 6.62 2.74
CA LEU A 197 -5.87 6.11 1.95
C LEU A 197 -5.60 7.08 0.81
N VAL A 198 -4.35 7.52 0.69
CA VAL A 198 -3.89 8.40 -0.39
C VAL A 198 -2.95 7.60 -1.27
N ASP A 199 -3.35 7.37 -2.51
CA ASP A 199 -2.44 6.87 -3.53
C ASP A 199 -1.63 8.04 -4.09
N LEU A 200 -0.31 7.99 -3.90
CA LEU A 200 0.62 9.06 -4.23
C LEU A 200 1.76 8.52 -5.09
N CYS A 201 1.84 9.00 -6.32
CA CYS A 201 2.95 8.73 -7.24
C CYS A 201 3.89 9.93 -7.27
N LEU A 202 5.13 9.73 -6.82
CA LEU A 202 6.19 10.72 -6.96
C LEU A 202 6.73 10.71 -8.38
N VAL A 203 6.55 11.81 -9.10
CA VAL A 203 7.00 11.92 -10.48
C VAL A 203 8.28 12.74 -10.53
N VAL A 204 9.34 12.10 -11.04
CA VAL A 204 10.61 12.74 -11.40
C VAL A 204 10.96 12.42 -12.85
N PRO A 205 11.77 13.25 -13.52
CA PRO A 205 12.05 13.08 -14.95
C PRO A 205 12.62 11.70 -15.31
N GLU A 206 13.50 11.16 -14.46
CA GLU A 206 14.11 9.84 -14.65
C GLU A 206 13.08 8.71 -14.74
N PHE A 207 12.07 8.71 -13.85
CA PHE A 207 11.03 7.68 -13.75
C PHE A 207 9.72 8.03 -14.47
N ALA A 208 9.67 9.15 -15.19
CA ALA A 208 8.61 9.43 -16.14
C ALA A 208 8.80 8.51 -17.36
N ASP A 209 8.28 7.28 -17.31
CA ASP A 209 8.50 6.25 -18.32
C ASP A 209 7.19 5.51 -18.69
N GLU A 210 7.30 4.38 -19.39
CA GLU A 210 6.15 3.55 -19.76
C GLU A 210 5.33 3.05 -18.55
N LYS A 211 5.93 2.87 -17.38
CA LYS A 211 5.22 2.41 -16.19
C LYS A 211 4.24 3.49 -15.70
N LEU A 212 4.68 4.76 -15.72
CA LEU A 212 3.80 5.90 -15.43
C LEU A 212 2.64 5.94 -16.41
N VAL A 213 2.89 5.80 -17.71
CA VAL A 213 1.83 5.79 -18.73
C VAL A 213 0.83 4.66 -18.52
N ARG A 214 1.31 3.43 -18.27
CA ARG A 214 0.44 2.27 -17.96
C ARG A 214 -0.43 2.53 -16.74
N MET A 215 0.13 3.14 -15.70
CA MET A 215 -0.62 3.50 -14.50
C MET A 215 -1.71 4.55 -14.80
N LEU A 216 -1.42 5.59 -15.58
CA LEU A 216 -2.41 6.60 -15.98
C LEU A 216 -3.54 5.99 -16.84
N HIS A 217 -3.23 4.97 -17.65
CA HIS A 217 -4.19 4.25 -18.48
C HIS A 217 -5.04 3.23 -17.71
N ALA A 218 -4.65 2.86 -16.49
CA ALA A 218 -5.47 2.00 -15.64
C ALA A 218 -6.76 2.70 -15.15
N LEU A 219 -6.89 4.01 -15.36
CA LEU A 219 -8.05 4.84 -14.99
C LEU A 219 -8.44 4.77 -13.50
N LYS A 220 -7.50 4.38 -12.64
CA LYS A 220 -7.65 4.42 -11.18
C LYS A 220 -7.29 5.83 -10.69
N PRO A 221 -8.10 6.44 -9.80
CA PRO A 221 -7.77 7.75 -9.23
C PRO A 221 -6.41 7.72 -8.53
N THR A 222 -5.48 8.55 -8.97
CA THR A 222 -4.13 8.66 -8.39
C THR A 222 -3.74 10.11 -8.18
N ASN A 223 -2.82 10.38 -7.25
CA ASN A 223 -2.27 11.71 -7.04
C ASN A 223 -0.81 11.74 -7.51
N LEU A 224 -0.51 12.59 -8.49
CA LEU A 224 0.86 12.78 -8.98
C LEU A 224 1.47 13.98 -8.28
N MET A 225 2.59 13.74 -7.61
CA MET A 225 3.34 14.78 -6.92
C MET A 225 4.61 15.09 -7.68
N LEU A 226 4.77 16.35 -8.10
CA LEU A 226 5.89 16.80 -8.91
C LEU A 226 6.21 18.27 -8.70
N GLN A 227 7.48 18.61 -8.90
CA GLN A 227 7.95 19.99 -8.91
C GLN A 227 7.76 20.60 -10.28
N ALA A 228 7.63 21.92 -10.36
CA ALA A 228 7.48 22.55 -11.67
C ALA A 228 8.76 22.43 -12.52
N CYS A 229 9.95 22.42 -11.92
CA CYS A 229 11.18 22.14 -12.67
C CYS A 229 11.21 20.75 -13.29
N ASP A 230 10.72 19.73 -12.56
CA ASP A 230 10.60 18.35 -13.06
C ASP A 230 9.61 18.29 -14.24
N LEU A 231 8.50 19.03 -14.14
CA LEU A 231 7.52 19.17 -15.22
C LEU A 231 8.13 19.81 -16.48
N GLU A 232 8.93 20.86 -16.32
CA GLU A 232 9.60 21.53 -17.45
C GLU A 232 10.62 20.61 -18.15
N GLU A 233 11.33 19.80 -17.38
CA GLU A 233 12.26 18.80 -17.91
C GLU A 233 11.53 17.69 -18.67
N ILE A 234 10.47 17.12 -18.07
CA ILE A 234 9.62 16.12 -18.73
C ILE A 234 9.01 16.69 -20.01
N ALA A 235 8.55 17.94 -20.00
CA ALA A 235 8.00 18.58 -21.18
C ALA A 235 9.01 18.74 -22.32
N ARG A 236 10.29 18.96 -21.99
CA ARG A 236 11.38 19.11 -22.95
C ARG A 236 11.82 17.76 -23.53
N GLU A 237 11.91 16.73 -22.67
CA GLU A 237 12.57 15.46 -23.02
C GLU A 237 11.58 14.35 -23.40
N LYS A 238 10.38 14.37 -22.83
CA LYS A 238 9.35 13.32 -22.95
C LYS A 238 7.95 13.94 -23.15
N PRO A 239 7.75 14.76 -24.21
CA PRO A 239 6.50 15.50 -24.43
C PRO A 239 5.27 14.60 -24.58
N GLU A 240 5.45 13.37 -25.03
CA GLU A 240 4.40 12.35 -25.10
C GLU A 240 3.86 11.97 -23.72
N ILE A 241 4.71 11.82 -22.71
CA ILE A 241 4.30 11.49 -21.34
C ILE A 241 3.58 12.67 -20.71
N LEU A 242 4.07 13.89 -20.96
CA LEU A 242 3.38 15.11 -20.51
C LEU A 242 1.94 15.15 -21.02
N ARG A 243 1.72 14.76 -22.28
CA ARG A 243 0.38 14.69 -22.87
C ARG A 243 -0.51 13.69 -22.13
N GLU A 244 0.01 12.50 -21.80
CA GLU A 244 -0.75 11.51 -21.01
C GLU A 244 -1.11 12.02 -19.61
N VAL A 245 -0.18 12.70 -18.93
CA VAL A 245 -0.42 13.34 -17.62
C VAL A 245 -1.52 14.40 -17.73
N LYS A 246 -1.44 15.25 -18.76
CA LYS A 246 -2.44 16.29 -19.01
C LYS A 246 -3.82 15.69 -19.26
N GLU A 247 -3.92 14.69 -20.13
CA GLU A 247 -5.18 14.02 -20.45
C GLU A 247 -5.76 13.30 -19.23
N ALA A 248 -4.94 12.65 -18.40
CA ALA A 248 -5.38 12.03 -17.14
C ALA A 248 -5.94 13.07 -16.15
N TRP A 249 -5.31 14.25 -16.07
CA TRP A 249 -5.79 15.34 -15.21
C TRP A 249 -7.05 16.05 -15.73
N GLU A 250 -7.24 16.11 -17.05
CA GLU A 250 -8.49 16.61 -17.66
C GLU A 250 -9.65 15.62 -17.47
N ARG A 251 -9.37 14.31 -17.46
CA ARG A 251 -10.34 13.23 -17.21
C ARG A 251 -10.69 13.02 -15.74
N ASN A 252 -10.03 13.73 -14.81
CA ASN A 252 -10.15 13.55 -13.36
C ASN A 252 -9.78 12.12 -12.88
N THR A 253 -8.92 11.42 -13.62
CA THR A 253 -8.35 10.13 -13.18
C THR A 253 -6.99 10.31 -12.51
N ALA A 254 -6.36 11.49 -12.67
CA ALA A 254 -5.19 11.90 -11.91
C ALA A 254 -5.39 13.32 -11.35
N SER A 255 -4.89 13.56 -10.13
CA SER A 255 -4.79 14.89 -9.53
C SER A 255 -3.33 15.28 -9.38
N LEU A 256 -3.02 16.58 -9.50
CA LEU A 256 -1.65 17.07 -9.31
C LEU A 256 -1.46 17.72 -7.97
N ILE A 257 -0.34 17.38 -7.34
CA ILE A 257 0.16 17.96 -6.10
C ILE A 257 1.50 18.62 -6.40
N GLY A 258 1.60 19.91 -6.09
CA GLY A 258 2.82 20.68 -6.33
C GLY A 258 2.57 22.17 -6.19
N GLY A 259 3.57 22.99 -6.50
CA GLY A 259 3.33 24.44 -6.54
C GLY A 259 4.56 25.31 -6.64
N GLU A 260 5.64 24.96 -5.95
CA GLU A 260 6.92 25.64 -6.05
C GLU A 260 7.63 25.23 -7.36
N PHE A 261 8.41 26.13 -7.95
CA PHE A 261 9.27 25.78 -9.08
C PHE A 261 10.31 24.75 -8.67
N ARG A 262 11.01 24.99 -7.55
CA ARG A 262 11.94 24.03 -6.94
C ARG A 262 11.83 24.07 -5.42
N GLU A 263 11.87 22.90 -4.78
CA GLU A 263 11.98 22.82 -3.32
C GLU A 263 13.40 23.23 -2.88
N ALA A 264 13.46 24.33 -2.13
CA ALA A 264 14.65 24.77 -1.42
C ALA A 264 14.44 24.75 0.10
N PRO A 265 15.52 24.81 0.91
CA PRO A 265 15.40 24.93 2.36
C PRO A 265 14.70 26.25 2.75
N THR A 266 13.39 26.21 2.95
CA THR A 266 12.52 27.41 3.04
C THR A 266 12.94 28.34 4.18
N ALA A 267 13.37 27.77 5.31
CA ALA A 267 13.86 28.53 6.47
C ALA A 267 15.12 29.36 6.21
N CYS A 268 15.91 29.00 5.18
CA CYS A 268 17.14 29.70 4.80
C CYS A 268 16.93 30.73 3.68
N ARG A 269 15.67 30.96 3.25
CA ARG A 269 15.34 31.81 2.11
C ARG A 269 14.55 33.04 2.56
N SER A 270 14.66 34.12 1.78
CA SER A 270 13.80 35.28 1.98
C SER A 270 12.38 34.99 1.52
N LEU A 271 11.40 35.70 2.10
CA LEU A 271 10.01 35.61 1.68
C LEU A 271 9.84 35.97 0.19
N THR A 272 10.59 36.94 -0.31
CA THR A 272 10.58 37.33 -1.74
C THR A 272 10.98 36.16 -2.63
N HIS A 273 12.01 35.40 -2.25
CA HIS A 273 12.41 34.23 -3.02
C HIS A 273 11.31 33.16 -3.02
N LEU A 274 10.68 32.91 -1.87
CA LEU A 274 9.56 31.97 -1.78
C LEU A 274 8.39 32.39 -2.68
N LEU A 275 8.03 33.68 -2.70
CA LEU A 275 7.01 34.21 -3.59
C LEU A 275 7.35 33.97 -5.07
N THR A 276 8.59 34.25 -5.46
CA THR A 276 9.08 34.01 -6.83
C THR A 276 9.01 32.52 -7.20
N GLU A 277 9.39 31.61 -6.30
CA GLU A 277 9.29 30.17 -6.57
C GLU A 277 7.84 29.71 -6.81
N PHE A 278 6.86 30.26 -6.07
CA PHE A 278 5.44 30.00 -6.33
C PHE A 278 4.94 30.60 -7.64
N GLU A 279 5.36 31.84 -7.97
CA GLU A 279 5.00 32.50 -9.23
C GLU A 279 5.54 31.71 -10.42
N CYS A 280 6.84 31.41 -10.43
CA CYS A 280 7.49 30.62 -11.48
C CYS A 280 6.89 29.22 -11.60
N GLY A 281 6.62 28.55 -10.46
CA GLY A 281 6.03 27.21 -10.48
C GLY A 281 4.66 27.20 -11.16
N ARG A 282 3.81 28.16 -10.80
CA ARG A 282 2.47 28.32 -11.40
C ARG A 282 2.52 28.69 -12.88
N GLU A 283 3.48 29.50 -13.29
CA GLU A 283 3.66 29.81 -14.71
C GLU A 283 3.99 28.55 -15.52
N VAL A 284 4.86 27.69 -14.99
CA VAL A 284 5.22 26.42 -15.63
C VAL A 284 4.04 25.46 -15.70
N PHE A 285 3.30 25.26 -14.60
CA PHE A 285 2.09 24.41 -14.61
C PHE A 285 1.06 24.92 -15.63
N ARG A 286 0.76 26.22 -15.64
CA ARG A 286 -0.17 26.81 -16.60
C ARG A 286 0.32 26.67 -18.04
N LYS A 287 1.61 26.88 -18.30
CA LYS A 287 2.22 26.79 -19.64
C LYS A 287 2.07 25.39 -20.23
N TYR A 288 2.36 24.34 -19.46
CA TYR A 288 2.42 22.97 -19.97
C TYR A 288 1.09 22.20 -19.82
N LEU A 289 0.35 22.45 -18.75
CA LEU A 289 -0.87 21.68 -18.41
C LEU A 289 -2.15 22.50 -18.51
N GLY A 290 -2.06 23.81 -18.74
CA GLY A 290 -3.22 24.70 -18.94
C GLY A 290 -3.92 25.17 -17.67
N LYS A 291 -3.65 24.53 -16.52
CA LYS A 291 -4.18 24.91 -15.20
C LYS A 291 -3.14 24.64 -14.10
N ASN A 292 -3.40 25.19 -12.91
CA ASN A 292 -2.51 25.05 -11.75
C ASN A 292 -3.04 23.98 -10.77
N PRO A 293 -2.15 23.28 -10.03
CA PRO A 293 -2.58 22.39 -8.96
C PRO A 293 -3.31 23.16 -7.86
N GLU A 294 -4.31 22.51 -7.27
CA GLU A 294 -5.12 23.06 -6.16
C GLU A 294 -4.58 22.60 -4.80
N ILE A 295 -3.82 21.51 -4.77
CA ILE A 295 -3.18 20.99 -3.57
C ILE A 295 -1.69 21.27 -3.67
N TRP A 296 -1.17 22.01 -2.69
CA TRP A 296 0.26 22.19 -2.56
C TRP A 296 0.86 20.95 -1.92
N GLY A 297 2.06 20.56 -2.37
CA GLY A 297 2.85 19.60 -1.62
C GLY A 297 4.31 19.71 -1.97
N ARG A 298 5.14 19.21 -1.06
CA ARG A 298 6.59 19.13 -1.19
C ARG A 298 7.14 17.90 -0.49
N ARG A 299 8.26 17.39 -1.00
CA ARG A 299 8.95 16.19 -0.49
C ARG A 299 9.89 16.52 0.65
N LYS A 300 10.55 17.67 0.57
CA LYS A 300 11.50 18.15 1.59
C LYS A 300 10.80 18.96 2.66
N PHE A 301 11.35 18.99 3.86
CA PHE A 301 10.87 19.89 4.90
C PHE A 301 10.90 21.36 4.46
N GLY A 302 9.89 22.13 4.86
CA GLY A 302 9.81 23.54 4.53
C GLY A 302 8.59 24.28 5.07
N LEU A 303 8.10 23.86 6.23
CA LEU A 303 6.96 24.49 6.89
C LEU A 303 7.39 25.82 7.52
N LEU A 304 6.62 26.89 7.26
CA LEU A 304 6.79 28.21 7.86
C LEU A 304 5.46 28.69 8.47
N PRO A 305 5.49 29.49 9.56
CA PRO A 305 4.27 30.05 10.16
C PRO A 305 3.40 30.88 9.21
N GLN A 306 3.99 31.45 8.16
CA GLN A 306 3.30 32.25 7.15
C GLN A 306 2.78 31.45 5.95
N LEU A 307 3.11 30.15 5.87
CA LEU A 307 2.79 29.35 4.68
C LEU A 307 1.28 29.22 4.43
N PRO A 308 0.40 29.07 5.43
CA PRO A 308 -1.05 29.08 5.18
C PRO A 308 -1.55 30.37 4.52
N GLN A 309 -0.99 31.53 4.87
CA GLN A 309 -1.33 32.80 4.20
C GLN A 309 -0.89 32.79 2.73
N LEU A 310 0.32 32.29 2.45
CA LEU A 310 0.87 32.21 1.09
C LEU A 310 0.08 31.23 0.23
N LEU A 311 -0.21 30.04 0.74
CA LEU A 311 -0.99 29.03 0.01
C LEU A 311 -2.37 29.56 -0.35
N LYS A 312 -3.03 30.24 0.58
CA LYS A 312 -4.31 30.92 0.33
C LYS A 312 -4.18 32.04 -0.71
N HIS A 313 -3.12 32.85 -0.65
CA HIS A 313 -2.86 33.91 -1.63
C HIS A 313 -2.74 33.37 -3.07
N PHE A 314 -2.07 32.22 -3.23
CA PHE A 314 -1.93 31.56 -4.53
C PHE A 314 -3.13 30.67 -4.92
N GLY A 315 -4.15 30.56 -4.06
CA GLY A 315 -5.40 29.84 -4.34
C GLY A 315 -5.34 28.33 -4.14
N TYR A 316 -4.40 27.83 -3.32
CA TYR A 316 -4.40 26.42 -2.91
C TYR A 316 -5.52 26.15 -1.91
N LEU A 317 -6.13 24.97 -2.00
CA LEU A 317 -7.23 24.50 -1.15
C LEU A 317 -6.75 23.63 0.01
N GLY A 318 -5.56 23.06 -0.11
CA GLY A 318 -4.99 22.16 0.88
C GLY A 318 -3.48 21.99 0.68
N ALA A 319 -2.88 21.30 1.65
CA ALA A 319 -1.46 21.01 1.70
C ALA A 319 -1.25 19.53 2.01
N LEU A 320 -0.40 18.88 1.24
CA LEU A 320 0.18 17.58 1.56
C LEU A 320 1.64 17.79 1.91
N HIS A 321 1.99 17.57 3.17
CA HIS A 321 3.38 17.57 3.61
C HIS A 321 3.75 16.15 4.01
N LEU A 322 4.59 15.51 3.20
CA LEU A 322 5.25 14.27 3.55
C LEU A 322 6.75 14.57 3.58
N ALA A 323 7.36 14.47 4.75
CA ALA A 323 8.77 14.72 4.88
C ALA A 323 9.54 13.45 4.51
N MET A 324 10.10 13.45 3.29
CA MET A 324 10.82 12.32 2.70
C MET A 324 12.34 12.50 2.79
N ASP A 325 12.81 13.54 3.49
CA ASP A 325 14.21 13.80 3.81
C ASP A 325 14.58 13.32 5.22
N ASP A 326 15.89 13.10 5.47
CA ASP A 326 16.45 12.54 6.72
C ASP A 326 16.35 13.46 7.97
N GLY A 327 15.41 14.40 7.98
CA GLY A 327 15.19 15.32 9.10
C GLY A 327 14.40 14.68 10.24
N LEU A 328 14.54 15.26 11.43
CA LEU A 328 13.67 14.96 12.56
C LEU A 328 12.44 15.87 12.47
N TYR A 329 11.26 15.27 12.36
CA TYR A 329 9.99 15.97 12.29
C TYR A 329 9.28 15.89 13.63
N PRO A 330 8.35 16.83 13.92
CA PRO A 330 7.41 16.61 14.99
C PRO A 330 6.65 15.31 14.70
N ASP A 331 6.80 14.31 15.57
CA ASP A 331 5.94 13.12 15.56
C ASP A 331 4.53 13.59 15.92
N GLU A 332 3.66 13.82 14.94
CA GLU A 332 2.29 14.24 15.20
C GLU A 332 1.30 13.06 15.21
N GLU A 333 0.44 13.07 16.23
CA GLU A 333 -0.63 12.11 16.51
C GLU A 333 -1.78 12.12 15.48
N PHE A 334 -1.78 13.05 14.50
CA PHE A 334 -2.91 13.28 13.60
C PHE A 334 -2.50 13.38 12.12
N SER A 335 -3.04 12.49 11.28
CA SER A 335 -2.80 12.49 9.82
C SER A 335 -3.55 13.59 9.05
N LYS A 336 -4.43 14.35 9.71
CA LYS A 336 -5.20 15.46 9.13
C LYS A 336 -5.33 16.59 10.14
N ILE A 337 -4.82 17.75 9.76
CA ILE A 337 -4.82 18.94 10.62
C ILE A 337 -5.45 20.13 9.91
N ARG A 338 -6.06 21.02 10.69
CA ARG A 338 -6.42 22.35 10.21
C ARG A 338 -5.23 23.28 10.47
N TRP A 339 -4.48 23.59 9.42
CA TRP A 339 -3.25 24.36 9.56
C TRP A 339 -3.53 25.87 9.62
N SER A 340 -3.42 26.46 10.82
CA SER A 340 -3.55 27.90 11.01
C SER A 340 -2.20 28.61 10.93
N GLY A 341 -2.10 29.64 10.10
CA GLY A 341 -0.90 30.48 10.01
C GLY A 341 -0.94 31.66 10.99
N ALA A 342 0.20 32.35 11.15
CA ALA A 342 0.37 33.44 12.12
C ALA A 342 -0.62 34.62 11.95
N GLY A 343 -1.14 34.84 10.75
CA GLY A 343 -2.17 35.85 10.44
C GLY A 343 -3.62 35.34 10.49
N GLY A 344 -3.88 34.15 11.07
CA GLY A 344 -5.24 33.60 11.22
C GLY A 344 -5.86 32.99 9.95
N ALA A 345 -5.08 32.84 8.87
CA ALA A 345 -5.51 32.10 7.68
C ALA A 345 -5.46 30.60 7.97
N TYR A 346 -6.40 29.86 7.38
CA TYR A 346 -6.52 28.40 7.40
C TYR A 346 -6.90 27.90 6.02
#